data_AF-A0A1X1K2G2-F1
#
_entry.id   AF-A0A1X1K2G2-F1
#
_cell.length_a   1.000
_cell.length_b   1.000
_cell.length_c   1.000
_cell.angle_alpha   90.00
_cell.angle_beta   90.00
_cell.angle_gamma   90.00
#
_symmetry.space_group_name_H-M   'P 1'
#
loop_
_entity.id
_entity.type
_entity.pdbx_description
1 polymer ?
#
loop_
_entity_poly.entity_id
_entity_poly.type
_entity_poly.pdbx_seq_one_letter_code
_entity_poly.pdbx_strand_id
1 'polypeptide(L)' 'MLKNTKQPQYFKSFLLGMTAIVLPVFSFNQSISKVKADTVPDWKKVKSDYKKSTMGIQKEVMKFGYRE' A
#
# COMPACT_ATOMS: atom_id res chain seq x y z
N MET A 1 20.52 -36.87 24.30
CA MET A 1 20.54 -35.46 24.74
C MET A 1 20.78 -34.56 23.54
N LEU A 2 19.75 -33.83 23.08
CA LEU A 2 19.87 -32.86 21.98
C LEU A 2 20.82 -31.72 22.40
N LYS A 3 22.05 -31.75 21.88
CA LYS A 3 23.12 -30.81 22.22
C LYS A 3 23.33 -29.73 21.16
N ASN A 4 22.24 -29.28 20.50
CA ASN A 4 22.27 -28.24 19.47
C ASN A 4 21.23 -27.14 19.76
N THR A 5 21.27 -26.54 20.95
CA THR A 5 20.59 -25.27 21.19
C THR A 5 21.34 -24.17 20.43
N LYS A 6 20.89 -23.87 19.21
CA LYS A 6 21.41 -22.75 18.41
C LYS A 6 21.31 -21.48 19.25
N GLN A 7 22.43 -20.79 19.46
CA GLN A 7 22.42 -19.52 20.18
C GLN A 7 21.56 -18.51 19.42
N PRO A 8 20.69 -17.75 20.11
CA PRO A 8 19.85 -16.74 19.46
C PRO A 8 20.74 -15.65 18.86
N GLN A 9 20.65 -15.49 17.54
CA GLN A 9 21.37 -14.46 16.79
C GLN A 9 20.53 -13.18 16.77
N TYR A 10 20.54 -12.45 17.89
CA TYR A 10 19.74 -11.23 18.08
C TYR A 10 20.02 -10.17 17.02
N PHE A 11 21.27 -10.00 16.60
CA PHE A 11 21.64 -9.03 15.56
C PHE A 11 21.00 -9.36 14.20
N LYS A 12 20.96 -10.64 13.82
CA LYS A 12 20.29 -11.05 12.58
C LYS A 12 18.78 -10.86 12.66
N SER A 13 18.20 -11.12 13.83
CA SER A 13 16.77 -10.93 14.08
C SER A 13 16.38 -9.44 14.06
N PHE A 14 17.24 -8.58 14.62
CA PHE A 14 17.10 -7.13 14.56
C PHE A 14 17.17 -6.62 13.11
N LEU A 15 18.18 -7.05 12.35
CA LEU A 15 18.32 -6.65 10.94
C LEU A 15 17.13 -7.14 10.09
N LEU A 16 16.63 -8.36 10.35
CA LEU A 16 15.44 -8.91 9.70
C LEU A 16 14.18 -8.09 10.04
N GLY A 17 14.02 -7.67 11.29
CA GLY A 17 12.92 -6.79 11.70
C GLY A 17 12.98 -5.42 11.03
N MET A 18 14.17 -4.82 10.99
CA MET A 18 14.39 -3.54 10.31
C MET A 18 14.08 -3.61 8.81
N THR A 19 14.54 -4.66 8.12
CA THR A 19 14.28 -4.81 6.68
C THR A 19 12.80 -5.12 6.41
N ALA A 20 12.13 -5.89 7.26
CA ALA A 20 10.69 -6.16 7.14
C ALA A 20 9.83 -4.89 7.28
N ILE A 21 10.27 -3.91 8.07
CA ILE A 21 9.58 -2.62 8.23
C ILE A 21 9.93 -1.66 7.08
N VAL A 22 11.19 -1.61 6.66
CA VAL A 22 11.69 -0.61 5.71
C VAL A 22 11.42 -0.99 4.24
N LEU A 23 11.58 -2.26 3.87
CA LEU A 23 11.42 -2.71 2.47
C LEU A 23 10.01 -2.46 1.89
N PRO A 24 8.90 -2.67 2.64
CA PRO A 24 7.58 -2.32 2.16
C PRO A 24 7.47 -0.83 1.87
N VAL A 25 7.97 0.04 2.77
CA VAL A 25 7.93 1.50 2.63
C VAL A 25 8.69 1.97 1.38
N PHE A 26 9.86 1.39 1.09
CA PHE A 26 10.58 1.66 -0.14
C PHE A 26 9.86 1.14 -1.39
N SER A 27 9.16 0.00 -1.28
CA SER A 27 8.39 -0.59 -2.39
C SER A 27 7.05 0.11 -2.65
N PHE A 28 6.52 0.88 -1.71
CA PHE A 28 5.34 1.73 -1.93
C PHE A 28 5.61 2.93 -2.85
N ASN A 29 6.89 3.22 -3.12
CA ASN A 29 7.29 4.21 -4.12
C ASN A 29 7.44 3.62 -5.53
N GLN A 30 6.97 2.39 -5.75
CA GLN A 30 6.76 1.90 -7.10
C GLN A 30 5.64 2.74 -7.72
N SER A 31 6.00 3.58 -8.68
CA SER A 31 5.04 4.28 -9.51
C SER A 31 4.13 3.22 -10.15
N ILE A 32 2.94 3.01 -9.59
CA ILE A 32 1.92 2.16 -10.21
C ILE A 32 1.79 2.69 -11.64
N SER A 33 2.17 1.86 -12.61
CA SER A 33 2.20 2.27 -14.01
C SER A 33 0.78 2.69 -14.39
N LYS A 34 0.58 4.00 -14.54
CA LYS A 34 -0.73 4.54 -14.86
C LYS A 34 -1.05 4.08 -16.28
N VAL A 35 -2.14 3.35 -16.44
CA VAL A 35 -2.65 2.96 -17.75
C VAL A 35 -2.85 4.23 -18.58
N LYS A 36 -2.26 4.27 -19.78
CA LYS A 36 -2.38 5.42 -20.69
C LYS A 36 -3.85 5.54 -21.11
N ALA A 37 -4.48 6.68 -20.83
CA ALA A 37 -5.90 6.89 -21.10
C ALA A 37 -6.29 6.61 -22.56
N ASP A 38 -5.36 6.85 -23.48
CA ASP A 38 -5.53 6.68 -24.92
C ASP A 38 -5.67 5.21 -25.35
N THR A 39 -5.28 4.26 -24.48
CA THR A 39 -5.39 2.82 -24.74
C THR A 39 -6.68 2.18 -24.20
N VAL A 40 -7.51 2.96 -23.47
CA VAL A 40 -8.74 2.44 -22.86
C VAL A 40 -9.95 2.87 -23.70
N PRO A 41 -10.70 1.92 -24.29
CA PRO A 41 -11.99 2.22 -24.90
C PRO A 41 -12.91 2.88 -23.87
N ASP A 42 -13.64 3.92 -24.26
CA ASP A 42 -14.52 4.68 -23.36
C ASP A 42 -13.83 5.29 -22.12
N TRP A 43 -12.53 5.61 -22.18
CA TRP A 43 -11.79 6.22 -21.06
C TRP A 43 -12.48 7.45 -20.46
N LYS A 44 -13.22 8.23 -21.27
CA LYS A 44 -14.00 9.39 -20.81
C LYS A 44 -15.12 8.97 -19.85
N LYS A 45 -15.83 7.87 -20.15
CA LYS A 45 -16.89 7.31 -19.31
C LYS A 45 -16.30 6.75 -18.02
N VAL A 46 -15.24 5.94 -18.14
CA VAL A 46 -14.51 5.38 -16.99
C VAL A 46 -13.99 6.49 -16.07
N LYS A 47 -13.44 7.57 -16.63
CA LYS A 47 -12.98 8.73 -15.86
C LYS A 47 -14.11 9.44 -15.13
N SER A 48 -15.27 9.59 -15.77
CA SER A 48 -16.45 10.20 -15.16
C SER A 48 -17.00 9.33 -14.02
N ASP A 49 -17.08 8.02 -14.22
CA ASP A 49 -17.58 7.08 -13.22
C ASP A 49 -16.62 6.98 -12.03
N TYR A 50 -15.31 6.95 -12.29
CA TYR A 50 -14.29 7.03 -11.25
C TYR A 50 -14.44 8.32 -10.42
N LYS A 51 -14.65 9.48 -11.06
CA LYS A 51 -14.86 10.75 -10.36
C LYS A 51 -16.12 10.73 -9.49
N LYS A 52 -17.21 10.12 -9.96
CA LYS A 52 -18.44 9.95 -9.16
C LYS A 52 -18.18 9.06 -7.95
N SER A 53 -17.50 7.94 -8.13
CA SER A 53 -17.16 7.01 -7.06
C SER A 53 -16.26 7.66 -6.01
N THR A 54 -15.21 8.39 -6.41
CA THR A 54 -14.32 9.08 -5.46
C THR A 54 -15.05 10.19 -4.70
N MET A 55 -15.95 10.94 -5.34
CA MET A 55 -16.80 11.91 -4.63
C MET A 55 -17.76 11.24 -3.64
N GLY A 56 -18.29 10.05 -3.96
CA GLY A 56 -19.12 9.26 -3.06
C GLY A 56 -18.35 8.82 -1.82
N ILE A 57 -17.17 8.23 -2.03
CA ILE A 57 -16.25 7.80 -0.97
C ILE A 57 -15.86 9.01 -0.10
N GLN A 58 -15.47 10.13 -0.70
CA GLN A 58 -15.10 11.33 0.05
C GLN A 58 -16.25 11.84 0.91
N LYS A 59 -17.49 11.88 0.39
CA LYS A 59 -18.67 12.26 1.17
C LYS A 59 -18.93 11.31 2.34
N GLU A 60 -18.67 10.02 2.15
CA GLU A 60 -18.85 9.01 3.19
C GLU A 60 -17.77 9.09 4.26
N VAL A 61 -16.50 9.24 3.88
CA VAL A 61 -15.37 9.49 4.78
C VAL A 61 -15.58 10.75 5.63
N MET A 62 -16.10 11.84 5.04
CA MET A 62 -16.44 13.06 5.79
C MET A 62 -17.55 12.84 6.84
N LYS A 63 -18.44 11.87 6.65
CA LYS A 63 -19.47 11.50 7.64
C LYS A 63 -18.90 10.68 8.80
N PHE A 64 -17.84 9.91 8.56
CA PHE A 64 -17.19 9.09 9.58
C PHE A 64 -16.30 9.89 10.56
N GLY A 65 -16.24 11.22 10.44
CA GLY A 65 -15.74 12.07 11.51
C GLY A 65 -14.25 12.40 11.46
N TYR A 66 -13.78 12.95 10.35
CA TYR A 66 -12.68 13.93 10.41
C TYR A 66 -13.23 15.31 10.80
N ARG A 67 -14.08 15.35 11.83
CA ARG A 67 -14.33 16.55 12.64
C ARG A 67 -13.45 16.38 13.87
N GLU A 68 -12.45 17.25 13.99
CA GLU A 68 -11.63 17.45 15.18
C GLU A 68 -12.46 17.51 16.46
#